data_AF-A0A932X9S7-F1
#
_entry.id   AF-A0A932X9S7-F1
#
_cell.length_a   1.000
_cell.length_b   1.000
_cell.length_c   1.000
_cell.angle_alpha   90.00
_cell.angle_beta   90.00
_cell.angle_gamma   90.00
#
_symmetry.space_group_name_H-M   'P 1'
#
loop_
_entity.id
_entity.type
_entity.pdbx_description
1 polymer ?
#
loop_
_entity_poly.entity_id
_entity_poly.type
_entity_poly.pdbx_seq_one_letter_code
_entity_poly.pdbx_strand_id
1 'polypeptide(L)'
;MLSRTRLLLFAILLLAAALTFWQTPLVSSQGLTVTAAYVDGDLPADDPLSALWEEAAGVEIPLSAQVIVRPIFPETRVKSMTARSLYNGESLAFLLEWEDATDNSQTVRVQDFRDGAALQFPLLEGQPFFCMGQEGGNVNIWHWKADWQADMLAVGDVETVYPNMHIDYYYGTEESDDPRTAAYTDVAYVTARAADNLFAAPLRTTPVEDLIAGGFGGLTSQGMGGQNVQGYGVWQDGRWRVIFSRALTSAEAEDASFAPDKVYSVAFAAWDGANGERNGAKSTSQWVSLQFGKAEVAAAEQPAAAKDKPQRLILGHTPLWWTVLVLTTLLIFVVIGTLIYYRLPE
;
A
#
# COMPACT_ATOMS: atom_id res chain seq x y z
N MET A 1 -38.49 -40.05 -14.35
CA MET A 1 -38.99 -38.70 -14.70
C MET A 1 -37.93 -37.70 -14.27
N LEU A 2 -37.37 -36.90 -15.18
CA LEU A 2 -36.50 -35.79 -14.81
C LEU A 2 -37.38 -34.70 -14.18
N SER A 3 -37.13 -34.34 -12.92
CA SER A 3 -37.76 -33.17 -12.32
C SER A 3 -37.09 -31.89 -12.84
N ARG A 4 -37.82 -30.78 -12.81
CA ARG A 4 -37.36 -29.45 -13.25
C ARG A 4 -36.01 -29.06 -12.63
N THR A 5 -35.81 -29.37 -11.35
CA THR A 5 -34.57 -29.10 -10.61
C THR A 5 -33.38 -29.90 -11.14
N ARG A 6 -33.59 -31.16 -11.54
CA ARG A 6 -32.52 -32.01 -12.09
C ARG A 6 -32.13 -31.57 -13.50
N LEU A 7 -33.07 -31.06 -14.29
CA LEU A 7 -32.80 -30.51 -15.62
C LEU A 7 -31.98 -29.21 -15.53
N LEU A 8 -32.33 -28.32 -14.60
CA LEU A 8 -31.58 -27.08 -14.31
C LEU A 8 -30.15 -27.37 -13.86
N LEU A 9 -29.98 -28.31 -12.92
CA LEU A 9 -28.65 -28.76 -12.47
C LEU A 9 -27.83 -29.32 -13.64
N PHE A 10 -28.44 -30.11 -14.51
CA PHE A 10 -27.73 -30.68 -15.66
C PHE A 10 -27.32 -29.62 -16.68
N ALA A 11 -28.16 -28.61 -16.90
CA ALA A 11 -27.85 -27.48 -17.78
C ALA A 11 -26.71 -26.60 -17.23
N ILE A 12 -26.72 -26.33 -15.91
CA ILE A 12 -25.64 -25.58 -15.25
C ILE A 12 -24.31 -26.35 -15.32
N LEU A 13 -24.34 -27.67 -15.08
CA LEU A 13 -23.16 -28.52 -15.17
C LEU A 13 -22.61 -28.60 -16.61
N LEU A 14 -23.47 -28.69 -17.61
CA LEU A 14 -23.06 -28.66 -19.01
C LEU A 14 -22.44 -27.32 -19.40
N LEU A 15 -23.01 -26.21 -18.92
CA LEU A 15 -22.45 -24.87 -19.15
C LEU A 15 -21.08 -24.71 -18.48
N ALA A 16 -20.94 -25.15 -17.24
CA ALA A 16 -19.66 -25.14 -16.52
C ALA A 16 -18.61 -26.03 -17.21
N ALA A 17 -18.99 -27.22 -17.68
CA ALA A 17 -18.11 -28.12 -18.43
C ALA A 17 -17.68 -27.51 -19.77
N ALA A 18 -18.58 -26.84 -20.49
CA ALA A 18 -18.27 -26.15 -21.74
C ALA A 18 -17.31 -24.97 -21.53
N LEU A 19 -17.54 -24.14 -20.50
CA LEU A 19 -16.67 -23.03 -20.12
C LEU A 19 -15.26 -23.52 -19.74
N THR A 20 -15.18 -24.64 -19.01
CA THR A 20 -13.91 -25.27 -18.62
C THR A 20 -13.19 -25.87 -19.84
N PHE A 21 -13.92 -26.58 -20.71
CA PHE A 21 -13.36 -27.21 -21.91
C PHE A 21 -12.78 -26.17 -22.90
N TRP A 22 -13.34 -24.96 -22.92
CA TRP A 22 -12.87 -23.86 -23.78
C TRP A 22 -11.99 -22.84 -23.09
N GLN A 23 -11.53 -23.12 -21.86
CA GLN A 23 -10.62 -22.25 -21.11
C GLN A 23 -11.09 -20.79 -21.09
N THR A 24 -12.41 -20.55 -21.06
CA THR A 24 -12.93 -19.18 -21.07
C THR A 24 -12.69 -18.59 -19.68
N PRO A 25 -11.82 -17.58 -19.50
CA PRO A 25 -11.59 -17.00 -18.19
C PRO A 25 -12.88 -16.31 -17.75
N LEU A 26 -13.57 -16.89 -16.77
CA LEU A 26 -14.82 -16.34 -16.20
C LEU A 26 -14.58 -15.07 -15.37
N VAL A 27 -13.32 -14.78 -15.04
CA VAL A 27 -12.87 -13.59 -14.34
C VAL A 27 -11.55 -13.15 -14.98
N SER A 28 -11.48 -11.93 -15.47
CA SER A 28 -10.22 -11.24 -15.76
C SER A 28 -9.97 -10.30 -14.59
N SER A 29 -9.12 -10.72 -13.65
CA SER A 29 -8.51 -9.78 -12.70
C SER A 29 -7.38 -9.12 -13.46
N GLN A 30 -7.63 -8.01 -14.16
CA GLN A 30 -6.50 -7.14 -14.49
C GLN A 30 -5.88 -6.70 -13.15
N GLY A 31 -4.57 -6.86 -13.01
CA GLY A 31 -3.86 -6.39 -11.82
C GLY A 31 -4.03 -4.88 -11.67
N LEU A 32 -4.02 -4.39 -10.44
CA LEU A 32 -4.00 -2.95 -10.19
C LEU A 32 -2.65 -2.40 -10.65
N THR A 33 -2.69 -1.26 -11.35
CA THR A 33 -1.50 -0.59 -11.86
C THR A 33 -1.52 0.88 -11.45
N VAL A 34 -0.52 1.30 -10.68
CA VAL A 34 -0.21 2.70 -10.39
C VAL A 34 0.72 3.21 -11.48
N THR A 35 0.32 4.28 -12.16
CA THR A 35 1.17 4.94 -13.17
C THR A 35 1.78 6.19 -12.54
N ALA A 36 3.10 6.23 -12.44
CA ALA A 36 3.84 7.44 -12.12
C ALA A 36 3.79 8.37 -13.33
N ALA A 37 3.06 9.48 -13.21
CA ALA A 37 2.90 10.47 -14.27
C ALA A 37 4.12 11.41 -14.34
N TYR A 38 4.61 11.64 -15.55
CA TYR A 38 5.70 12.58 -15.78
C TYR A 38 5.26 14.03 -15.58
N VAL A 39 6.00 14.77 -14.77
CA VAL A 39 5.84 16.22 -14.57
C VAL A 39 7.16 16.93 -14.86
N ASP A 40 7.08 18.06 -15.55
CA ASP A 40 8.24 18.92 -15.80
C ASP A 40 8.44 19.87 -14.60
N GLY A 41 9.59 19.79 -13.94
CA GLY A 41 9.94 20.60 -12.77
C GLY A 41 9.97 19.83 -11.44
N ASP A 42 9.86 20.57 -10.34
CA ASP A 42 9.95 20.03 -8.98
C ASP A 42 8.68 19.26 -8.58
N LEU A 43 8.85 18.14 -7.89
CA LEU A 43 7.73 17.37 -7.34
C LEU A 43 7.23 18.03 -6.05
N PRO A 44 5.90 18.03 -5.78
CA PRO A 44 5.32 18.59 -4.56
C PRO A 44 5.60 17.67 -3.36
N ALA A 45 6.85 17.66 -2.86
CA ALA A 45 7.30 16.72 -1.83
C ALA A 45 6.79 17.05 -0.40
N ASP A 46 6.32 18.28 -0.18
CA ASP A 46 5.86 18.83 1.09
C ASP A 46 4.44 19.44 1.01
N ASP A 47 3.76 19.31 -0.13
CA ASP A 47 2.39 19.80 -0.33
C ASP A 47 1.47 18.70 -0.88
N PRO A 48 0.78 17.95 0.02
CA PRO A 48 -0.17 16.93 -0.38
C PRO A 48 -1.45 17.47 -1.05
N LEU A 49 -1.68 18.79 -1.00
CA LEU A 49 -2.86 19.45 -1.58
C LEU A 49 -2.53 20.12 -2.93
N SER A 50 -1.30 19.98 -3.40
CA SER A 50 -0.86 20.54 -4.68
C SER A 50 -1.71 20.02 -5.84
N ALA A 51 -2.13 20.93 -6.73
CA ALA A 51 -2.87 20.58 -7.93
C ALA A 51 -2.07 19.68 -8.90
N LEU A 52 -0.74 19.61 -8.77
CA LEU A 52 0.11 18.72 -9.57
C LEU A 52 -0.27 17.25 -9.40
N TRP A 53 -0.83 16.86 -8.24
CA TRP A 53 -1.29 15.50 -8.02
C TRP A 53 -2.45 15.09 -8.95
N GLU A 54 -3.18 16.04 -9.54
CA GLU A 54 -4.26 15.77 -10.51
C GLU A 54 -3.73 15.31 -11.89
N GLU A 55 -2.44 15.48 -12.16
CA GLU A 55 -1.80 14.95 -13.38
C GLU A 55 -1.64 13.41 -13.34
N ALA A 56 -1.71 12.81 -12.14
CA ALA A 56 -1.67 11.37 -11.95
C ALA A 56 -3.05 10.79 -11.65
N ALA A 57 -3.34 9.64 -12.26
CA ALA A 57 -4.54 8.88 -11.92
C ALA A 57 -4.47 8.31 -10.49
N GLY A 58 -5.49 8.62 -9.68
CA GLY A 58 -5.69 7.98 -8.38
C GLY A 58 -6.17 6.55 -8.53
N VAL A 59 -5.44 5.60 -7.95
CA VAL A 59 -5.81 4.18 -7.95
C VAL A 59 -6.23 3.78 -6.55
N GLU A 60 -7.46 3.27 -6.40
CA GLU A 60 -7.92 2.72 -5.14
C GLU A 60 -7.35 1.31 -4.91
N ILE A 61 -6.53 1.18 -3.88
CA ILE A 61 -5.86 -0.05 -3.48
C ILE A 61 -6.62 -0.66 -2.29
N PRO A 62 -7.20 -1.86 -2.44
CA PRO A 62 -7.83 -2.57 -1.34
C PRO A 62 -6.77 -3.10 -0.38
N LEU A 63 -7.03 -2.93 0.92
CA LEU A 63 -6.19 -3.42 2.00
C LEU A 63 -6.94 -4.45 2.84
N SER A 64 -6.20 -5.40 3.39
CA SER A 64 -6.74 -6.41 4.29
C SER A 64 -5.78 -6.70 5.43
N ALA A 65 -6.30 -7.19 6.54
CA ALA A 65 -5.49 -7.51 7.69
C ALA A 65 -4.55 -8.68 7.43
N GLN A 66 -3.31 -8.59 7.92
CA GLN A 66 -2.42 -9.73 8.05
C GLN A 66 -3.01 -10.74 9.06
N VAL A 67 -3.41 -11.92 8.58
CA VAL A 67 -3.95 -13.01 9.43
C VAL A 67 -3.04 -14.25 9.50
N ILE A 68 -1.83 -14.14 8.95
CA ILE A 68 -0.92 -15.29 8.78
C ILE A 68 -0.02 -15.50 10.00
N VAL A 69 0.46 -14.42 10.62
CA VAL A 69 1.47 -14.46 11.71
C VAL A 69 0.86 -13.90 13.00
N ARG A 70 1.22 -14.50 14.15
CA ARG A 70 0.79 -14.03 15.47
C ARG A 70 1.63 -12.83 15.93
N PRO A 71 1.06 -11.86 16.67
CA PRO A 71 -0.36 -11.78 17.07
C PRO A 71 -1.26 -11.44 15.87
N ILE A 72 -2.36 -12.18 15.74
CA ILE A 72 -3.33 -11.96 14.65
C ILE A 72 -4.27 -10.83 15.07
N PHE A 73 -4.40 -9.83 14.21
CA PHE A 73 -5.26 -8.66 14.42
C PHE A 73 -6.21 -8.53 13.21
N PRO A 74 -7.36 -9.22 13.21
CA PRO A 74 -8.19 -9.35 12.00
C PRO A 74 -9.01 -8.09 11.69
N GLU A 75 -9.33 -7.28 12.70
CA GLU A 75 -10.19 -6.10 12.60
C GLU A 75 -9.38 -4.82 12.42
N THR A 76 -8.59 -4.75 11.34
CA THR A 76 -7.89 -3.51 11.00
C THR A 76 -8.85 -2.45 10.45
N ARG A 77 -8.56 -1.18 10.61
CA ARG A 77 -9.51 -0.09 10.32
C ARG A 77 -9.43 0.40 8.88
N VAL A 78 -8.22 0.54 8.34
CA VAL A 78 -8.00 1.04 6.98
C VAL A 78 -8.28 -0.06 5.95
N LYS A 79 -9.38 0.04 5.20
CA LYS A 79 -9.80 -1.02 4.25
C LYS A 79 -9.41 -0.75 2.80
N SER A 80 -9.17 0.51 2.45
CA SER A 80 -8.61 0.91 1.16
C SER A 80 -7.81 2.19 1.32
N MET A 81 -6.94 2.45 0.36
CA MET A 81 -6.25 3.73 0.21
C MET A 81 -6.18 4.12 -1.26
N THR A 82 -6.19 5.41 -1.56
CA THR A 82 -5.91 5.92 -2.91
C THR A 82 -4.43 6.21 -3.03
N ALA A 83 -3.79 5.69 -4.08
CA ALA A 83 -2.40 5.96 -4.40
C ALA A 83 -2.30 6.73 -5.72
N ARG A 84 -1.53 7.82 -5.71
CA ARG A 84 -1.07 8.56 -6.89
C ARG A 84 0.44 8.58 -6.92
N SER A 85 1.02 8.76 -8.10
CA SER A 85 2.47 8.82 -8.24
C SER A 85 2.90 9.78 -9.35
N LEU A 86 3.96 10.54 -9.10
CA LEU A 86 4.56 11.51 -10.02
C LEU A 86 6.05 11.25 -10.13
N TYR A 87 6.65 11.56 -11.27
CA TYR A 87 8.10 11.57 -11.44
C TYR A 87 8.56 12.69 -12.38
N ASN A 88 9.78 13.18 -12.21
CA ASN A 88 10.35 14.27 -13.04
C ASN A 88 11.62 13.86 -13.79
N GLY A 89 11.96 12.56 -13.78
CA GLY A 89 13.17 12.02 -14.41
C GLY A 89 14.39 11.97 -13.48
N GLU A 90 14.34 12.65 -12.34
CA GLU A 90 15.36 12.58 -11.29
C GLU A 90 14.83 11.93 -10.02
N SER A 91 13.59 12.26 -9.64
CA SER A 91 12.91 11.79 -8.44
C SER A 91 11.54 11.18 -8.76
N LEU A 92 11.06 10.39 -7.80
CA LEU A 92 9.76 9.74 -7.78
C LEU A 92 9.06 10.14 -6.48
N ALA A 93 7.78 10.46 -6.58
CA ALA A 93 6.93 10.73 -5.45
C ALA A 93 5.64 9.91 -5.49
N PHE A 94 5.14 9.56 -4.32
CA PHE A 94 3.84 8.92 -4.11
C PHE A 94 3.01 9.79 -3.19
N LEU A 95 1.71 9.90 -3.47
CA LEU A 95 0.71 10.44 -2.57
C LEU A 95 -0.24 9.32 -2.20
N LEU A 96 -0.36 9.04 -0.89
CA LEU A 96 -1.29 8.09 -0.33
C LEU A 96 -2.39 8.82 0.43
N GLU A 97 -3.64 8.43 0.19
CA GLU A 97 -4.79 9.01 0.86
C GLU A 97 -5.68 7.91 1.46
N TRP A 98 -6.03 8.01 2.74
CA TRP A 98 -6.96 7.08 3.38
C TRP A 98 -7.82 7.76 4.44
N GLU A 99 -9.01 7.21 4.67
CA GLU A 99 -9.92 7.72 5.70
C GLU A 99 -9.47 7.29 7.08
N ASP A 100 -9.41 8.25 7.99
CA ASP A 100 -9.08 8.07 9.39
C ASP A 100 -9.83 9.13 10.20
N ALA A 101 -10.70 8.69 11.10
CA ALA A 101 -11.51 9.60 11.90
C ALA A 101 -10.69 10.33 12.98
N THR A 102 -9.47 9.86 13.25
CA THR A 102 -8.60 10.33 14.31
C THR A 102 -7.28 10.83 13.75
N ASP A 103 -6.70 11.80 14.45
CA ASP A 103 -5.32 12.23 14.24
C ASP A 103 -4.48 11.63 15.38
N ASN A 104 -3.73 10.57 15.08
CA ASN A 104 -2.79 9.96 16.02
C ASN A 104 -1.34 10.30 15.64
N SER A 105 -1.05 11.59 15.49
CA SER A 105 0.29 12.14 15.26
C SER A 105 1.18 12.26 16.49
N GLN A 106 0.72 11.91 17.69
CA GLN A 106 1.54 11.95 18.91
C GLN A 106 1.47 10.64 19.67
N THR A 107 2.63 10.08 20.03
CA THR A 107 2.73 8.87 20.86
C THR A 107 3.48 9.12 22.16
N VAL A 108 2.96 10.03 22.97
CA VAL A 108 3.58 10.39 24.27
C VAL A 108 3.10 9.45 25.38
N ARG A 109 1.82 9.07 25.40
CA ARG A 109 1.31 8.16 26.43
C ARG A 109 1.63 6.71 26.06
N VAL A 110 1.73 5.86 27.07
CA VAL A 110 2.03 4.42 26.89
C VAL A 110 0.97 3.68 26.05
N GLN A 111 -0.27 4.17 26.09
CA GLN A 111 -1.39 3.63 25.32
C GLN A 111 -1.54 4.22 23.91
N ASP A 112 -0.75 5.25 23.57
CA ASP A 112 -0.88 5.93 22.29
C ASP A 112 -0.12 5.13 21.23
N PHE A 113 -0.81 4.81 20.13
CA PHE A 113 -0.21 4.29 18.91
C PHE A 113 -0.30 5.34 17.83
N ARG A 114 0.68 5.33 16.93
CA ARG A 114 0.78 6.31 15.84
C ARG A 114 -0.01 5.85 14.63
N ASP A 115 -0.48 6.80 13.86
CA ASP A 115 -0.82 6.54 12.47
C ASP A 115 0.43 6.36 11.63
N GLY A 116 0.31 5.55 10.59
CA GLY A 116 1.43 5.24 9.72
C GLY A 116 0.99 4.71 8.36
N ALA A 117 1.88 4.88 7.40
CA ALA A 117 1.73 4.31 6.06
C ALA A 117 3.07 3.80 5.57
N ALA A 118 3.05 2.78 4.73
CA ALA A 118 4.27 2.25 4.15
C ALA A 118 4.11 1.82 2.69
N LEU A 119 5.20 1.96 1.96
CA LEU A 119 5.43 1.40 0.65
C LEU A 119 6.49 0.32 0.76
N GLN A 120 6.39 -0.74 -0.03
CA GLN A 120 7.49 -1.69 -0.17
C GLN A 120 7.72 -2.06 -1.62
N PHE A 121 8.98 -2.37 -1.93
CA PHE A 121 9.46 -2.70 -3.26
C PHE A 121 10.35 -3.96 -3.17
N PRO A 122 10.21 -4.92 -4.09
CA PRO A 122 11.14 -6.04 -4.17
C PRO A 122 12.48 -5.57 -4.72
N LEU A 123 13.58 -6.10 -4.15
CA LEU A 123 14.94 -5.79 -4.60
C LEU A 123 15.42 -6.71 -5.73
N LEU A 124 14.74 -7.85 -5.92
CA LEU A 124 15.02 -8.82 -6.96
C LEU A 124 13.81 -8.96 -7.89
N GLU A 125 14.05 -9.47 -9.09
CA GLU A 125 12.97 -9.76 -10.02
C GLU A 125 11.97 -10.77 -9.43
N GLY A 126 10.70 -10.51 -9.68
CA GLY A 126 9.59 -11.30 -9.15
C GLY A 126 8.88 -10.62 -7.99
N GLN A 127 7.97 -11.37 -7.37
CA GLN A 127 7.11 -10.89 -6.30
C GLN A 127 7.31 -11.81 -5.09
N PRO A 128 8.23 -11.47 -4.16
CA PRO A 128 8.38 -12.22 -2.93
C PRO A 128 7.11 -12.07 -2.08
N PHE A 129 7.04 -12.71 -0.92
CA PHE A 129 5.85 -12.57 -0.07
C PHE A 129 5.56 -11.09 0.28
N PHE A 130 4.33 -10.62 0.03
CA PHE A 130 3.96 -9.21 0.17
C PHE A 130 3.91 -8.72 1.63
N CYS A 131 4.01 -9.60 2.63
CA CYS A 131 4.22 -9.17 4.01
C CYS A 131 5.70 -9.25 4.36
N MET A 132 6.47 -8.31 3.78
CA MET A 132 7.87 -8.03 4.10
C MET A 132 8.89 -9.04 3.55
N GLY A 133 8.60 -9.66 2.42
CA GLY A 133 9.52 -10.53 1.71
C GLY A 133 9.64 -11.94 2.29
N GLN A 134 10.67 -12.65 1.84
CA GLN A 134 11.04 -13.99 2.29
C GLN A 134 12.54 -14.20 2.10
N GLU A 135 13.09 -15.32 2.58
CA GLU A 135 14.50 -15.65 2.39
C GLU A 135 14.86 -15.66 0.90
N GLY A 136 15.90 -14.91 0.53
CA GLY A 136 16.34 -14.72 -0.86
C GLY A 136 15.42 -13.83 -1.71
N GLY A 137 14.39 -13.22 -1.12
CA GLY A 137 13.46 -12.30 -1.76
C GLY A 137 13.26 -11.06 -0.90
N ASN A 138 14.34 -10.30 -0.72
CA ASN A 138 14.37 -9.11 0.13
C ASN A 138 13.54 -7.98 -0.48
N VAL A 139 12.98 -7.16 0.39
CA VAL A 139 12.23 -5.96 0.05
C VAL A 139 12.83 -4.74 0.74
N ASN A 140 12.75 -3.61 0.06
CA ASN A 140 12.98 -2.28 0.63
C ASN A 140 11.64 -1.66 0.98
N ILE A 141 11.53 -1.09 2.18
CA ILE A 141 10.28 -0.61 2.77
C ILE A 141 10.50 0.85 3.20
N TRP A 142 9.61 1.73 2.76
CA TRP A 142 9.55 3.12 3.20
C TRP A 142 8.38 3.27 4.16
N HIS A 143 8.64 3.62 5.42
CA HIS A 143 7.63 3.65 6.47
C HIS A 143 7.51 5.05 7.08
N TRP A 144 6.49 5.78 6.66
CA TRP A 144 6.16 7.07 7.25
C TRP A 144 5.47 6.88 8.60
N LYS A 145 5.88 7.69 9.58
CA LYS A 145 5.32 7.68 10.94
C LYS A 145 4.86 9.08 11.33
N ALA A 146 3.60 9.21 11.74
CA ALA A 146 3.00 10.50 12.05
C ALA A 146 3.73 11.22 13.21
N ASP A 147 4.13 10.48 14.25
CA ASP A 147 4.85 11.00 15.41
C ASP A 147 6.27 11.47 15.09
N TRP A 148 6.98 10.80 14.18
CA TRP A 148 8.30 11.25 13.75
C TRP A 148 8.22 12.61 13.06
N GLN A 149 7.16 12.85 12.29
CA GLN A 149 6.93 14.15 11.68
C GLN A 149 6.56 15.22 12.71
N ALA A 150 5.69 14.90 13.66
CA ALA A 150 5.33 15.83 14.73
C ALA A 150 6.57 16.22 15.55
N ASP A 151 7.42 15.26 15.89
CA ASP A 151 8.68 15.47 16.62
C ASP A 151 9.66 16.40 15.88
N MET A 152 9.68 16.35 14.54
CA MET A 152 10.53 17.25 13.74
C MET A 152 10.08 18.71 13.81
N LEU A 153 8.81 18.98 14.11
CA LEU A 153 8.28 20.32 14.33
C LEU A 153 8.45 20.75 15.79
N ALA A 154 8.04 19.88 16.71
CA ALA A 154 8.16 20.07 18.14
C ALA A 154 8.10 18.71 18.85
N VAL A 155 9.22 18.29 19.43
CA VAL A 155 9.32 17.05 20.20
C VAL A 155 8.27 17.04 21.32
N GLY A 156 7.39 16.04 21.31
CA GLY A 156 6.43 15.81 22.38
C GLY A 156 7.06 14.95 23.47
N ASP A 157 7.03 15.42 24.72
CA ASP A 157 7.46 14.64 25.88
C ASP A 157 6.31 14.52 26.90
N VAL A 158 6.51 13.75 27.97
CA VAL A 158 5.51 13.46 29.00
C VAL A 158 4.88 14.75 29.57
N GLU A 159 5.66 15.82 29.69
CA GLU A 159 5.22 17.15 30.12
C GLU A 159 4.21 17.80 29.17
N THR A 160 4.28 17.50 27.86
CA THR A 160 3.33 18.01 26.86
C THR A 160 1.92 17.50 27.15
N VAL A 161 1.79 16.28 27.63
CA VAL A 161 0.51 15.64 27.95
C VAL A 161 0.11 15.84 29.41
N TYR A 162 1.09 15.89 30.31
CA TYR A 162 0.90 16.02 31.75
C TYR A 162 1.60 17.27 32.29
N PRO A 163 1.08 18.48 32.00
CA PRO A 163 1.76 19.73 32.35
C PRO A 163 1.90 19.98 33.86
N ASN A 164 1.12 19.26 34.68
CA ASN A 164 1.17 19.31 36.14
C ASN A 164 1.89 18.11 36.76
N MET A 165 2.62 17.32 35.96
CA MET A 165 3.46 16.23 36.48
C MET A 165 4.53 16.80 37.41
N HIS A 166 4.82 16.08 38.48
CA HIS A 166 5.90 16.40 39.41
C HIS A 166 7.02 15.37 39.25
N ILE A 167 8.26 15.85 39.19
CA ILE A 167 9.47 15.03 39.14
C ILE A 167 10.20 15.26 40.46
N ASP A 168 10.20 14.26 41.35
CA ASP A 168 10.84 14.37 42.66
C ASP A 168 12.37 14.46 42.53
N TYR A 169 12.94 13.63 41.67
CA TYR A 169 14.38 13.54 41.38
C TYR A 169 14.58 12.73 40.10
N TYR A 170 15.49 13.16 39.22
CA TYR A 170 15.91 12.38 38.07
C TYR A 170 17.42 12.18 38.07
N TYR A 171 17.88 11.03 37.58
CA TYR A 171 19.29 10.71 37.62
C TYR A 171 20.06 11.56 36.59
N GLY A 172 21.12 12.26 37.01
CA GLY A 172 21.95 13.10 36.13
C GLY A 172 21.57 14.58 36.09
N THR A 173 20.72 15.03 37.00
CA THR A 173 20.40 16.46 37.22
C THR A 173 21.01 16.92 38.54
N GLU A 174 21.67 18.08 38.56
CA GLU A 174 22.10 18.69 39.83
C GLU A 174 20.86 19.16 40.62
N GLU A 175 20.98 19.33 41.94
CA GLU A 175 19.85 19.77 42.81
C GLU A 175 19.26 21.13 42.38
N SER A 176 20.02 21.94 41.63
CA SER A 176 19.58 23.22 41.07
C SER A 176 18.98 23.15 39.66
N ASP A 177 19.11 22.02 38.98
CA ASP A 177 18.61 21.87 37.61
C ASP A 177 17.10 21.65 37.63
N ASP A 178 16.38 22.25 36.70
CA ASP A 178 15.01 21.82 36.44
C ASP A 178 15.10 20.52 35.63
N PRO A 179 14.73 19.36 36.20
CA PRO A 179 14.84 18.07 35.53
C PRO A 179 14.01 17.98 34.23
N ARG A 180 13.07 18.91 34.03
CA ARG A 180 12.27 19.05 32.80
C ARG A 180 12.99 19.79 31.67
N THR A 181 14.12 20.44 31.96
CA THR A 181 14.91 21.21 30.98
C THR A 181 16.38 20.81 30.94
N ALA A 182 16.81 19.95 31.85
CA ALA A 182 18.17 19.44 31.89
C ALA A 182 18.50 18.66 30.60
N ALA A 183 19.57 19.07 29.92
CA ALA A 183 20.05 18.36 28.75
C ALA A 183 20.80 17.10 29.20
N TYR A 184 20.16 15.93 29.12
CA TYR A 184 20.79 14.64 29.38
C TYR A 184 21.82 14.31 28.28
N THR A 185 23.07 14.72 28.48
CA THR A 185 24.18 14.52 27.53
C THR A 185 25.17 13.44 27.94
N ASP A 186 25.10 12.93 29.17
CA ASP A 186 26.01 11.87 29.62
C ASP A 186 25.64 10.54 28.97
N VAL A 187 26.57 10.05 28.15
CA VAL A 187 26.49 8.82 27.37
C VAL A 187 26.15 7.58 28.22
N ALA A 188 26.51 7.59 29.51
CA ALA A 188 26.18 6.50 30.44
C ALA A 188 24.66 6.35 30.66
N TYR A 189 23.89 7.43 30.46
CA TYR A 189 22.45 7.47 30.68
C TYR A 189 21.63 7.62 29.38
N VAL A 190 22.28 7.98 28.26
CA VAL A 190 21.66 8.02 26.92
C VAL A 190 22.23 6.93 26.01
N THR A 191 22.33 5.71 26.52
CA THR A 191 22.97 4.57 25.82
C THR A 191 22.37 4.25 24.46
N ALA A 192 21.06 4.45 24.26
CA ALA A 192 20.43 4.27 22.95
C ALA A 192 20.92 5.30 21.92
N ARG A 193 21.09 6.57 22.32
CA ARG A 193 21.70 7.61 21.48
C ARG A 193 23.17 7.31 21.21
N ALA A 194 23.88 6.85 22.24
CA ALA A 194 25.28 6.45 22.14
C ALA A 194 25.51 5.28 21.18
N ALA A 195 24.51 4.42 21.01
CA ALA A 195 24.50 3.30 20.09
C ALA A 195 23.93 3.67 18.71
N ASP A 196 23.76 4.96 18.40
CA ASP A 196 23.19 5.48 17.16
C ASP A 196 21.81 4.86 16.83
N ASN A 197 21.00 4.59 17.85
CA ASN A 197 19.64 4.08 17.66
C ASN A 197 18.76 5.17 17.04
N LEU A 198 18.23 4.89 15.85
CA LEU A 198 17.37 5.79 15.08
C LEU A 198 16.12 6.25 15.85
N PHE A 199 15.56 5.40 16.72
CA PHE A 199 14.41 5.75 17.55
C PHE A 199 14.75 6.73 18.67
N ALA A 200 16.00 6.71 19.14
CA ALA A 200 16.47 7.60 20.20
C ALA A 200 17.13 8.88 19.67
N ALA A 201 17.32 8.97 18.34
CA ALA A 201 17.98 10.08 17.68
C ALA A 201 17.32 11.42 18.07
N PRO A 202 18.11 12.42 18.52
CA PRO A 202 17.56 13.68 19.01
C PRO A 202 16.98 14.56 17.90
N LEU A 203 17.45 14.37 16.66
CA LEU A 203 16.97 15.04 15.47
C LEU A 203 16.78 14.01 14.37
N ARG A 204 15.68 14.13 13.63
CA ARG A 204 15.39 13.34 12.44
C ARG A 204 15.47 14.23 11.22
N THR A 205 16.04 13.72 10.15
CA THR A 205 16.11 14.39 8.85
C THR A 205 14.86 14.13 8.01
N THR A 206 14.10 13.09 8.33
CA THR A 206 12.89 12.67 7.62
C THR A 206 11.93 11.94 8.57
N PRO A 207 10.60 12.03 8.37
CA PRO A 207 9.62 11.23 9.09
C PRO A 207 9.45 9.81 8.52
N VAL A 208 10.18 9.47 7.45
CA VAL A 208 10.12 8.16 6.79
C VAL A 208 11.32 7.33 7.23
N GLU A 209 11.05 6.13 7.71
CA GLU A 209 12.09 5.14 7.98
C GLU A 209 12.29 4.24 6.76
N ASP A 210 13.52 4.23 6.26
CA ASP A 210 13.98 3.29 5.25
C ASP A 210 14.46 1.99 5.92
N LEU A 211 13.86 0.88 5.49
CA LEU A 211 13.93 -0.44 6.10
C LEU A 211 14.18 -1.51 5.04
N ILE A 212 14.88 -2.56 5.43
CA ILE A 212 15.08 -3.77 4.63
C ILE A 212 14.47 -4.98 5.35
N ALA A 213 13.87 -5.89 4.60
CA ALA A 213 13.36 -7.15 5.15
C ALA A 213 13.53 -8.32 4.17
N GLY A 214 14.05 -9.44 4.68
CA GLY A 214 14.02 -10.76 4.02
C GLY A 214 12.94 -11.67 4.60
N GLY A 215 11.83 -11.08 5.06
CA GLY A 215 10.78 -11.72 5.85
C GLY A 215 10.40 -10.89 7.07
N PHE A 216 9.20 -11.12 7.61
CA PHE A 216 8.65 -10.37 8.74
C PHE A 216 9.49 -10.46 10.04
N GLY A 217 10.39 -11.44 10.17
CA GLY A 217 11.32 -11.57 11.30
C GLY A 217 12.69 -10.92 11.09
N GLY A 218 12.99 -10.41 9.88
CA GLY A 218 14.28 -9.83 9.50
C GLY A 218 14.22 -8.33 9.19
N LEU A 219 13.16 -7.64 9.62
CA LEU A 219 13.01 -6.20 9.41
C LEU A 219 14.12 -5.43 10.14
N THR A 220 14.88 -4.63 9.38
CA THR A 220 16.04 -3.88 9.89
C THR A 220 16.03 -2.48 9.31
N SER A 221 16.19 -1.46 10.16
CA SER A 221 16.34 -0.07 9.72
C SER A 221 17.70 0.13 9.07
N GLN A 222 17.75 0.88 7.98
CA GLN A 222 19.03 1.36 7.46
C GLN A 222 19.66 2.34 8.47
N GLY A 223 20.99 2.45 8.45
CA GLY A 223 21.70 3.41 9.30
C GLY A 223 21.30 4.86 8.97
N MET A 224 21.66 5.81 9.84
CA MET A 224 21.28 7.23 9.68
C MET A 224 21.62 7.82 8.29
N GLY A 225 22.74 7.40 7.68
CA GLY A 225 23.14 7.84 6.34
C GLY A 225 22.28 7.29 5.19
N GLY A 226 21.60 6.16 5.41
CA GLY A 226 20.71 5.51 4.43
C GLY A 226 19.26 5.95 4.52
N GLN A 227 18.90 6.82 5.48
CA GLN A 227 17.55 7.36 5.63
C GLN A 227 17.28 8.48 4.60
N ASN A 228 17.20 8.12 3.32
CA ASN A 228 17.21 9.05 2.19
C ASN A 228 15.82 9.33 1.59
N VAL A 229 14.77 8.69 2.10
CA VAL A 229 13.38 8.91 1.67
C VAL A 229 12.80 10.08 2.45
N GLN A 230 12.26 11.07 1.76
CA GLN A 230 11.52 12.18 2.35
C GLN A 230 10.04 11.82 2.46
N GLY A 231 9.34 12.44 3.40
CA GLY A 231 7.89 12.36 3.44
C GLY A 231 7.24 13.52 4.16
N TYR A 232 5.96 13.69 3.89
CA TYR A 232 5.15 14.75 4.47
C TYR A 232 3.68 14.33 4.52
N GLY A 233 3.11 14.35 5.71
CA GLY A 233 1.74 13.93 5.98
C GLY A 233 0.87 15.07 6.51
N VAL A 234 -0.36 15.16 6.04
CA VAL A 234 -1.38 16.07 6.58
C VAL A 234 -2.63 15.29 6.87
N TRP A 235 -3.16 15.45 8.08
CA TRP A 235 -4.50 15.02 8.44
C TRP A 235 -5.47 16.21 8.34
N GLN A 236 -6.52 16.06 7.53
CA GLN A 236 -7.56 17.07 7.38
C GLN A 236 -8.89 16.40 7.01
N ASP A 237 -9.97 16.84 7.66
CA ASP A 237 -11.35 16.39 7.37
C ASP A 237 -11.54 14.86 7.44
N GLY A 238 -10.91 14.20 8.42
CA GLY A 238 -11.03 12.76 8.62
C GLY A 238 -10.27 11.92 7.58
N ARG A 239 -9.21 12.48 7.00
CA ARG A 239 -8.39 11.83 5.98
C ARG A 239 -6.91 12.18 6.18
N TRP A 240 -6.07 11.17 6.11
CA TRP A 240 -4.63 11.35 5.95
C TRP A 240 -4.26 11.47 4.48
N ARG A 241 -3.33 12.39 4.19
CA ARG A 241 -2.64 12.51 2.90
C ARG A 241 -1.14 12.51 3.16
N VAL A 242 -0.44 11.49 2.67
CA VAL A 242 0.98 11.28 2.97
C VAL A 242 1.77 11.15 1.68
N ILE A 243 2.82 11.97 1.60
CA ILE A 243 3.78 11.94 0.52
C ILE A 243 4.98 11.10 0.91
N PHE A 244 5.48 10.31 -0.03
CA PHE A 244 6.82 9.74 -0.04
C PHE A 244 7.57 10.29 -1.24
N SER A 245 8.81 10.74 -1.08
CA SER A 245 9.62 11.24 -2.20
C SER A 245 11.07 10.78 -2.06
N ARG A 246 11.65 10.33 -3.17
CA ARG A 246 13.06 9.91 -3.23
C ARG A 246 13.59 10.04 -4.66
N ALA A 247 14.90 10.22 -4.80
CA ALA A 247 15.57 10.09 -6.10
C ALA A 247 15.28 8.71 -6.73
N LEU A 248 15.21 8.63 -8.07
CA LEU A 248 14.96 7.38 -8.79
C LEU A 248 16.03 6.32 -8.52
N THR A 249 17.28 6.77 -8.37
CA THR A 249 18.43 5.93 -8.06
C THR A 249 19.00 6.29 -6.69
N SER A 250 19.53 5.29 -5.98
CA SER A 250 20.25 5.47 -4.72
C SER A 250 21.65 4.90 -4.81
N ALA A 251 22.56 5.40 -3.96
CA ALA A 251 23.88 4.84 -3.78
C ALA A 251 23.90 3.61 -2.84
N GLU A 252 22.84 3.45 -2.03
CA GLU A 252 22.69 2.31 -1.12
C GLU A 252 22.28 1.06 -1.90
N ALA A 253 23.00 -0.04 -1.71
CA ALA A 253 22.78 -1.27 -2.49
C ALA A 253 21.46 -1.98 -2.17
N GLU A 254 20.91 -1.73 -0.98
CA GLU A 254 19.66 -2.32 -0.52
C GLU A 254 18.43 -1.44 -0.82
N ASP A 255 18.62 -0.33 -1.54
CA ASP A 255 17.53 0.52 -1.99
C ASP A 255 16.94 0.03 -3.32
N ALA A 256 15.62 0.14 -3.47
CA ALA A 256 14.99 -0.06 -4.76
C ALA A 256 15.49 0.97 -5.78
N SER A 257 15.80 0.58 -7.02
CA SER A 257 16.27 1.49 -8.07
C SER A 257 15.31 1.50 -9.25
N PHE A 258 14.89 2.71 -9.66
CA PHE A 258 13.81 2.90 -10.61
C PHE A 258 14.33 3.46 -11.95
N ALA A 259 13.88 2.85 -13.03
CA ALA A 259 14.13 3.28 -14.40
C ALA A 259 12.78 3.45 -15.12
N PRO A 260 12.53 4.62 -15.76
CA PRO A 260 11.22 4.90 -16.37
C PRO A 260 10.76 3.94 -17.48
N ASP A 261 11.66 3.11 -18.02
CA ASP A 261 11.36 2.12 -19.07
C ASP A 261 10.96 0.75 -18.52
N LYS A 262 10.90 0.58 -17.19
CA LYS A 262 10.60 -0.70 -16.53
C LYS A 262 9.29 -0.66 -15.74
N VAL A 263 8.73 -1.85 -15.53
CA VAL A 263 7.58 -2.08 -14.66
C VAL A 263 8.07 -2.73 -13.37
N TYR A 264 7.61 -2.20 -12.24
CA TYR A 264 7.97 -2.61 -10.89
C TYR A 264 6.74 -3.16 -10.16
N SER A 265 6.97 -3.72 -8.97
CA SER A 265 5.89 -4.07 -8.04
C SER A 265 6.02 -3.21 -6.79
N VAL A 266 4.90 -2.73 -6.29
CA VAL A 266 4.78 -1.99 -5.03
C VAL A 266 3.66 -2.61 -4.21
N ALA A 267 3.84 -2.71 -2.89
CA ALA A 267 2.74 -3.01 -1.99
C ALA A 267 2.65 -1.94 -0.91
N PHE A 268 1.46 -1.84 -0.32
CA PHE A 268 1.08 -0.75 0.56
C PHE A 268 0.67 -1.30 1.93
N ALA A 269 0.90 -0.51 2.97
CA ALA A 269 0.37 -0.79 4.29
C ALA A 269 -0.08 0.50 4.98
N ALA A 270 -1.04 0.37 5.89
CA ALA A 270 -1.51 1.46 6.74
C ALA A 270 -1.80 0.95 8.16
N TRP A 271 -1.63 1.85 9.13
CA TRP A 271 -1.88 1.65 10.54
C TRP A 271 -2.77 2.78 11.05
N ASP A 272 -3.86 2.42 11.72
CA ASP A 272 -4.72 3.33 12.51
C ASP A 272 -4.36 3.20 13.99
N GLY A 273 -3.79 4.27 14.54
CA GLY A 273 -3.31 4.33 15.91
C GLY A 273 -4.44 4.23 16.94
N ALA A 274 -5.60 4.83 16.68
CA ALA A 274 -6.77 4.75 17.56
C ALA A 274 -7.33 3.32 17.67
N ASN A 275 -7.17 2.51 16.62
CA ASN A 275 -7.50 1.09 16.63
C ASN A 275 -6.40 0.20 17.26
N GLY A 276 -5.29 0.79 17.73
CA GLY A 276 -4.18 0.07 18.35
C GLY A 276 -3.34 -0.72 17.35
N GLU A 277 -3.32 -0.31 16.08
CA GLU A 277 -2.49 -0.93 15.05
C GLU A 277 -1.02 -0.52 15.24
N ARG A 278 -0.12 -1.51 15.15
CA ARG A 278 1.34 -1.34 15.24
C ARG A 278 2.05 -2.61 14.77
N ASN A 279 3.29 -2.49 14.33
CA ASN A 279 4.09 -3.63 13.86
C ASN A 279 3.33 -4.44 12.80
N GLY A 280 3.16 -5.75 12.97
CA GLY A 280 2.41 -6.61 12.06
C GLY A 280 0.88 -6.51 12.15
N ALA A 281 0.33 -5.84 13.16
CA ALA A 281 -1.10 -5.55 13.28
C ALA A 281 -1.41 -4.31 12.44
N LYS A 282 -1.70 -4.54 11.15
CA LYS A 282 -1.86 -3.50 10.12
C LYS A 282 -2.65 -4.01 8.93
N SER A 283 -3.11 -3.08 8.11
CA SER A 283 -3.72 -3.39 6.81
C SER A 283 -2.65 -3.44 5.73
N THR A 284 -2.67 -4.46 4.86
CA THR A 284 -1.72 -4.61 3.76
C THR A 284 -2.42 -4.90 2.42
N SER A 285 -1.81 -4.45 1.33
CA SER A 285 -2.24 -4.81 -0.03
C SER A 285 -1.51 -6.06 -0.54
N GLN A 286 -2.02 -6.65 -1.62
CA GLN A 286 -1.21 -7.50 -2.51
C GLN A 286 -0.23 -6.63 -3.32
N TRP A 287 0.64 -7.26 -4.11
CA TRP A 287 1.47 -6.54 -5.08
C TRP A 287 0.63 -5.85 -6.15
N VAL A 288 0.97 -4.59 -6.39
CA VAL A 288 0.38 -3.69 -7.38
C VAL A 288 1.49 -3.34 -8.38
N SER A 289 1.17 -3.29 -9.66
CA SER A 289 2.15 -2.89 -10.67
C SER A 289 2.43 -1.39 -10.58
N LEU A 290 3.70 -1.01 -10.65
CA LEU A 290 4.15 0.37 -10.78
C LEU A 290 4.78 0.54 -12.17
N GLN A 291 4.26 1.47 -12.96
CA GLN A 291 4.83 1.80 -14.27
C GLN A 291 5.02 3.31 -14.38
N PHE A 292 5.89 3.74 -15.29
CA PHE A 292 6.12 5.15 -15.57
C PHE A 292 5.47 5.50 -16.91
N GLY A 293 4.83 6.66 -16.98
CA GLY A 293 4.09 7.07 -18.16
C GLY A 293 3.88 8.57 -18.24
N LYS A 294 3.28 9.02 -19.34
CA LYS A 294 2.81 10.40 -19.42
C LYS A 294 1.66 10.61 -18.44
N ALA A 295 1.49 11.85 -17.99
CA ALA A 295 0.31 12.26 -17.25
C ALA A 295 -0.95 11.82 -18.01
N GLU A 296 -1.67 10.88 -17.42
CA GLU A 296 -3.00 10.48 -17.83
C GLU A 296 -3.90 10.80 -16.64
N VAL A 297 -4.61 11.91 -16.74
CA VAL A 297 -5.69 12.25 -15.82
C VAL A 297 -6.65 11.07 -15.81
N ALA A 298 -6.91 10.50 -14.62
CA ALA A 298 -7.83 9.38 -14.50
C ALA A 298 -9.12 9.69 -15.26
N ALA A 299 -9.37 8.95 -16.35
CA ALA A 299 -10.72 8.80 -16.85
C ALA A 299 -11.50 8.10 -15.75
N ALA A 300 -12.30 8.86 -15.01
CA ALA A 300 -13.37 8.33 -14.18
C ALA A 300 -14.40 7.69 -15.10
N GLU A 301 -14.11 6.47 -15.56
CA GLU A 301 -15.03 5.46 -16.03
C GLU A 301 -14.20 4.22 -16.34
N GLN A 302 -14.40 3.18 -15.54
CA GLN A 302 -14.13 1.82 -15.98
C GLN A 302 -14.74 1.68 -17.38
N PRO A 303 -13.96 1.37 -18.44
CA PRO A 303 -14.50 1.50 -19.78
C PRO A 303 -15.66 0.54 -19.92
N ALA A 304 -16.87 1.10 -20.04
CA ALA A 304 -18.00 0.42 -20.63
C ALA A 304 -17.50 -0.13 -21.96
N ALA A 305 -17.49 -1.47 -22.06
CA ALA A 305 -17.00 -2.27 -23.18
C ALA A 305 -16.88 -1.46 -24.50
N ALA A 306 -15.71 -0.89 -24.75
CA ALA A 306 -15.46 -0.12 -25.96
C ALA A 306 -15.47 -1.09 -27.15
N LYS A 307 -16.42 -0.86 -28.06
CA LYS A 307 -16.52 -1.52 -29.35
C LYS A 307 -15.35 -1.10 -30.26
N ASP A 308 -14.77 -2.11 -30.93
CA ASP A 308 -13.97 -2.09 -32.17
C ASP A 308 -12.52 -1.55 -32.20
N LYS A 309 -11.54 -2.49 -32.23
CA LYS A 309 -10.76 -2.93 -33.42
C LYS A 309 -9.64 -3.90 -33.00
N PRO A 310 -9.26 -4.87 -33.86
CA PRO A 310 -8.55 -6.07 -33.42
C PRO A 310 -7.06 -5.79 -33.22
N GLN A 311 -6.59 -5.90 -31.99
CA GLN A 311 -5.17 -6.09 -31.72
C GLN A 311 -4.79 -7.51 -32.15
N ARG A 312 -3.75 -7.61 -32.98
CA ARG A 312 -3.21 -8.86 -33.53
C ARG A 312 -2.58 -9.68 -32.41
N LEU A 313 -3.41 -10.46 -31.71
CA LEU A 313 -2.98 -11.57 -30.88
C LEU A 313 -2.67 -12.74 -31.81
N ILE A 314 -1.41 -13.19 -31.82
CA ILE A 314 -1.03 -14.46 -32.48
C ILE A 314 -1.55 -15.60 -31.58
N LEU A 315 -2.86 -15.83 -31.62
CA LEU A 315 -3.51 -17.08 -31.24
C LEU A 315 -4.29 -17.53 -32.47
N GLY A 316 -4.20 -18.82 -32.81
CA GLY A 316 -4.84 -19.39 -34.00
C GLY A 316 -6.29 -18.93 -34.14
N HIS A 317 -6.59 -18.23 -35.24
CA HIS A 317 -7.92 -17.71 -35.54
C HIS A 317 -8.93 -18.86 -35.54
N THR A 318 -9.76 -18.97 -34.51
CA THR A 318 -11.06 -19.61 -34.68
C THR A 318 -11.89 -18.66 -35.54
N PRO A 319 -12.38 -19.10 -36.71
CA PRO A 319 -13.04 -18.21 -37.66
C PRO A 319 -14.39 -17.74 -37.11
N LEU A 320 -14.83 -16.53 -37.49
CA LEU A 320 -16.06 -15.89 -37.01
C LEU A 320 -17.33 -16.77 -37.18
N TRP A 321 -17.35 -17.65 -38.19
CA TRP A 321 -18.45 -18.61 -38.35
C TRP A 321 -18.50 -19.64 -37.22
N TRP A 322 -17.37 -19.95 -36.58
CA TRP A 322 -17.27 -20.86 -35.44
C TRP A 322 -17.89 -20.26 -34.19
N THR A 323 -17.61 -19.00 -33.87
CA THR A 323 -18.23 -18.31 -32.72
C THR A 323 -19.73 -18.12 -32.90
N VAL A 324 -20.19 -17.83 -34.11
CA VAL A 324 -21.62 -17.77 -34.44
C VAL A 324 -22.27 -19.16 -34.31
N LEU A 325 -21.60 -20.23 -34.75
CA LEU A 325 -22.10 -21.60 -34.64
C LEU A 325 -22.21 -22.05 -33.18
N VAL A 326 -21.23 -21.68 -32.35
CA VAL A 326 -21.24 -21.92 -30.90
C VAL A 326 -22.40 -21.20 -30.21
N LEU A 327 -22.57 -19.90 -30.47
CA LEU A 327 -23.62 -19.10 -29.85
C LEU A 327 -25.02 -19.55 -30.29
N THR A 328 -25.19 -19.89 -31.56
CA THR A 328 -26.45 -20.46 -32.07
C THR A 328 -26.74 -21.84 -31.48
N THR A 329 -25.73 -22.69 -31.30
CA THR A 329 -25.90 -24.00 -30.67
C THR A 329 -26.29 -23.86 -29.19
N LEU A 330 -25.64 -22.97 -28.44
CA LEU A 330 -26.01 -22.63 -27.06
C LEU A 330 -27.44 -22.09 -26.96
N LEU A 331 -27.82 -21.17 -27.87
CA LEU A 331 -29.18 -20.63 -27.92
C LEU A 331 -30.21 -21.72 -28.21
N ILE A 332 -29.92 -22.67 -29.11
CA ILE A 332 -30.79 -23.82 -29.41
C ILE A 332 -30.93 -24.71 -28.17
N PHE A 333 -29.85 -24.99 -27.44
CA PHE A 333 -29.92 -25.76 -26.20
C PHE A 333 -30.74 -25.05 -25.11
N VAL A 334 -30.64 -23.72 -25.00
CA VAL A 334 -31.46 -22.93 -24.08
C VAL A 334 -32.93 -22.96 -24.50
N VAL A 335 -33.26 -22.75 -25.78
CA VAL A 335 -34.65 -22.74 -26.27
C VAL A 335 -35.29 -24.12 -26.14
N ILE A 336 -34.61 -25.18 -26.54
CA ILE A 336 -35.09 -26.57 -26.39
C ILE A 336 -35.20 -26.94 -24.91
N GLY A 337 -34.20 -26.58 -24.10
CA GLY A 337 -34.23 -26.79 -22.65
C GLY A 337 -35.41 -26.09 -21.99
N THR A 338 -35.72 -24.86 -22.40
CA THR A 338 -36.86 -24.08 -21.90
C THR A 338 -38.20 -24.71 -22.34
N LEU A 339 -38.32 -25.13 -23.61
CA LEU A 339 -39.51 -25.81 -24.12
C LEU A 339 -39.78 -27.16 -23.43
N ILE A 340 -38.73 -27.90 -23.08
CA ILE A 340 -38.84 -29.15 -22.32
C ILE A 340 -39.17 -28.86 -20.85
N TYR A 341 -38.54 -27.85 -20.24
CA TYR A 341 -38.76 -27.44 -18.85
C TYR A 341 -40.23 -27.11 -18.55
N TYR A 342 -40.88 -26.33 -19.42
CA TYR A 342 -42.30 -25.95 -19.26
C TYR A 342 -43.28 -27.11 -19.53
N ARG A 343 -42.84 -28.23 -20.10
CA ARG A 343 -43.67 -29.43 -20.34
C ARG A 343 -43.53 -30.51 -19.28
N LEU A 344 -42.60 -30.35 -18.33
CA LEU A 344 -42.44 -31.29 -17.22
C LEU A 344 -43.38 -30.90 -16.06
N PRO A 345 -44.05 -31.88 -15.41
CA PRO A 345 -44.76 -31.63 -14.16
C PRO A 345 -43.76 -31.19 -13.08
N GLU A 346 -44.23 -30.40 -12.09
CA GLU A 346 -43.38 -29.79 -11.06
C GLU A 346 -42.44 -30.78 -10.36
#